data_AF-A0A933LFE0-F1
#
_entry.id   AF-A0A933LFE0-F1
#
_cell.length_a   1.000
_cell.length_b   1.000
_cell.length_c   1.000
_cell.angle_alpha   90.00
_cell.angle_beta   90.00
_cell.angle_gamma   90.00
#
_symmetry.space_group_name_H-M   'P 1'
#
loop_
_entity.id
_entity.type
_entity.pdbx_description
1 polymer ?
#
loop_
_entity_poly.entity_id
_entity_poly.type
_entity_poly.pdbx_seq_one_letter_code
_entity_poly.pdbx_strand_id
1 'polypeptide(L)'
;MNTGKQINAMVVVLFVMLVAVGAYTIWDPFRSESAEDDQIEQAAERGGTTFALNCRLCHGDRGQGGVAGGRLPAALALDRPDLQGIEDGVFTQAAYDAAFDLVTDTITCGRVGT
;
A
#
# COMPACT_ATOMS: atom_id res chain seq x y z
N MET A 1 33.51 12.85 42.12
CA MET A 1 32.39 12.17 41.42
C MET A 1 32.28 10.76 41.99
N ASN A 2 31.07 10.31 42.33
CA ASN A 2 30.87 9.01 42.99
C ASN A 2 30.40 8.00 41.94
N THR A 3 31.34 7.26 41.35
CA THR A 3 31.15 6.42 40.15
C THR A 3 30.01 5.41 40.31
N GLY A 4 29.79 4.88 41.51
CA GLY A 4 28.65 3.97 41.79
C GLY A 4 27.28 4.64 41.63
N LYS A 5 27.15 5.93 41.96
CA LYS A 5 25.90 6.68 41.78
C LYS A 5 25.59 6.93 40.30
N GLN A 6 26.63 7.13 39.48
CA GLN A 6 26.48 7.29 38.03
C GLN A 6 26.11 5.98 37.34
N ILE A 7 26.74 4.86 37.73
CA ILE A 7 26.44 3.54 37.18
C ILE A 7 25.00 3.13 37.50
N ASN A 8 24.53 3.29 38.75
CA ASN A 8 23.15 2.97 39.10
C ASN A 8 22.13 3.81 38.33
N ALA A 9 22.42 5.11 38.10
CA ALA A 9 21.56 5.96 37.29
C ALA A 9 21.45 5.47 35.84
N MET A 10 22.57 5.06 35.23
CA MET A 10 22.58 4.50 33.87
C MET A 10 21.77 3.20 33.78
N VAL A 11 21.94 2.29 34.75
CA VAL A 11 21.20 1.02 34.79
C VAL A 11 19.69 1.25 34.93
N VAL A 12 19.28 2.17 35.80
CA VAL A 12 17.86 2.50 35.98
C VAL A 12 17.26 3.06 34.69
N VAL A 13 17.95 4.01 34.03
CA VAL A 13 17.47 4.57 32.76
C VAL A 13 17.34 3.49 31.68
N LEU A 14 18.31 2.58 31.59
CA LEU A 14 18.24 1.46 30.66
C LEU A 14 17.02 0.57 30.94
N PHE A 15 16.80 0.22 32.21
CA PHE A 15 15.67 -0.61 32.60
C PHE A 15 14.32 0.07 32.31
N VAL A 16 14.22 1.37 32.57
CA VAL A 16 13.03 2.18 32.25
C VAL A 16 12.78 2.21 30.75
N MET A 17 13.82 2.39 29.93
CA MET A 17 13.67 2.33 28.47
C MET A 17 13.19 0.97 28.00
N LEU A 18 13.77 -0.13 28.51
CA LEU A 18 13.35 -1.48 28.14
C LEU A 18 11.91 -1.77 28.55
N VAL A 19 11.49 -1.33 29.74
CA VAL A 19 10.10 -1.46 30.21
C VAL A 19 9.16 -0.63 29.34
N ALA A 20 9.54 0.61 28.98
CA ALA A 20 8.73 1.47 28.12
C ALA A 20 8.57 0.87 26.71
N VAL A 21 9.66 0.36 26.11
CA VAL A 21 9.60 -0.32 24.81
C VAL A 21 8.77 -1.60 24.90
N GLY A 22 8.96 -2.43 25.94
CA GLY A 22 8.16 -3.63 26.13
C GLY A 22 6.67 -3.32 26.28
N ALA A 23 6.32 -2.34 27.10
CA ALA A 23 4.94 -1.86 27.24
C ALA A 23 4.37 -1.32 25.92
N TYR A 24 5.16 -0.57 25.16
CA TYR A 24 4.76 -0.07 23.84
C TYR A 24 4.50 -1.21 22.84
N THR A 25 5.36 -2.22 22.78
CA THR A 25 5.16 -3.38 21.88
C THR A 25 3.93 -4.20 22.20
N ILE A 26 3.52 -4.25 23.47
CA ILE A 26 2.27 -4.91 23.90
C ILE A 26 1.05 -4.06 23.50
N TRP A 27 1.21 -2.74 23.43
CA TRP A 27 0.13 -1.81 23.07
C TRP A 27 0.02 -1.53 21.55
N ASP A 28 1.09 -1.74 20.78
CA ASP A 28 1.14 -1.56 19.32
C ASP A 28 -0.02 -2.20 18.54
N PRO A 29 -0.41 -3.48 18.77
CA PRO A 29 -1.47 -4.11 17.96
C PRO A 29 -2.81 -3.37 18.01
N PHE A 30 -3.13 -2.73 19.16
CA PHE A 30 -4.36 -1.95 19.30
C PHE A 30 -4.31 -0.63 18.52
N ARG A 31 -3.12 -0.09 18.27
CA ARG A 31 -2.91 1.12 17.48
C ARG A 31 -2.83 0.79 15.98
N SER A 32 -2.17 -0.31 15.62
CA SER A 32 -1.90 -0.68 14.24
C SER A 32 -3.17 -1.05 13.47
N GLU A 33 -4.14 -1.71 14.10
CA GLU A 33 -5.41 -2.09 13.45
C GLU A 33 -6.14 -0.87 12.89
N SER A 34 -6.36 0.17 13.71
CA SER A 34 -6.99 1.41 13.23
C SER A 34 -6.17 2.16 12.18
N ALA A 35 -4.84 2.03 12.24
CA ALA A 35 -3.96 2.71 11.30
C ALA A 35 -3.99 2.06 9.91
N GLU A 36 -4.26 0.74 9.82
CA GLU A 36 -4.38 0.02 8.56
C GLU A 36 -5.66 0.43 7.82
N ASP A 37 -6.80 0.47 8.52
CA ASP A 37 -8.08 0.92 7.94
C ASP A 37 -7.99 2.37 7.43
N ASP A 38 -7.42 3.27 8.23
CA ASP A 38 -7.19 4.67 7.85
C ASP A 38 -6.28 4.79 6.61
N GLN A 39 -5.27 3.92 6.50
CA GLN A 39 -4.37 3.89 5.34
C GLN A 39 -5.06 3.39 4.09
N ILE A 40 -5.88 2.34 4.19
CA ILE A 40 -6.65 1.79 3.07
C ILE A 40 -7.65 2.84 2.55
N GLU A 41 -8.38 3.51 3.44
CA GLU A 41 -9.32 4.56 3.06
C GLU A 41 -8.63 5.71 2.31
N GLN A 42 -7.52 6.22 2.87
CA GLN A 42 -6.74 7.27 2.23
C GLN A 42 -6.14 6.82 0.90
N ALA A 43 -5.66 5.58 0.79
CA ALA A 43 -5.12 5.02 -0.44
C ALA A 43 -6.21 4.91 -1.51
N ALA A 44 -7.41 4.45 -1.15
CA ALA A 44 -8.54 4.35 -2.05
C ALA A 44 -9.00 5.73 -2.57
N GLU A 45 -9.09 6.74 -1.70
CA GLU A 45 -9.45 8.11 -2.09
C GLU A 45 -8.42 8.73 -3.05
N ARG A 46 -7.13 8.60 -2.71
CA ARG A 46 -6.03 9.09 -3.56
C ARG A 46 -5.95 8.34 -4.88
N GLY A 47 -6.11 7.02 -4.85
CA GLY A 47 -6.13 6.15 -6.03
C GLY A 47 -7.27 6.51 -6.98
N GLY A 48 -8.48 6.68 -6.45
CA GLY A 48 -9.66 7.10 -7.21
C GLY A 48 -9.47 8.47 -7.87
N THR A 49 -8.93 9.45 -7.13
CA THR A 49 -8.61 10.78 -7.67
C THR A 49 -7.57 10.69 -8.79
N THR A 50 -6.50 9.90 -8.59
CA THR A 50 -5.44 9.71 -9.57
C THR A 50 -5.98 9.06 -10.85
N PHE A 51 -6.80 8.03 -10.71
CA PHE A 51 -7.46 7.36 -11.83
C PHE A 51 -8.39 8.31 -12.60
N ALA A 52 -9.20 9.10 -11.88
CA ALA A 52 -10.14 10.02 -12.47
C ALA A 52 -9.47 11.16 -13.27
N LEU A 53 -8.28 11.59 -12.84
CA LEU A 53 -7.54 12.65 -13.52
C LEU A 53 -6.69 12.13 -14.68
N ASN A 54 -6.11 10.94 -14.57
CA ASN A 54 -5.05 10.49 -15.49
C ASN A 54 -5.42 9.28 -16.35
N CYS A 55 -6.31 8.40 -15.87
CA CYS A 55 -6.52 7.08 -16.48
C CYS A 55 -7.88 6.97 -17.17
N ARG A 56 -8.95 7.50 -16.55
CA ARG A 56 -10.34 7.32 -17.01
C ARG A 56 -10.57 7.77 -18.46
N LEU A 57 -9.81 8.76 -18.90
CA LEU A 57 -9.96 9.34 -20.24
C LEU A 57 -9.69 8.29 -21.33
N CYS A 58 -8.67 7.46 -21.11
CA CYS A 58 -8.24 6.42 -22.05
C CYS A 58 -8.87 5.07 -21.71
N HIS A 59 -8.95 4.73 -20.43
CA HIS A 59 -9.38 3.40 -19.96
C HIS A 59 -10.87 3.33 -19.57
N GLY A 60 -11.64 4.41 -19.73
CA GLY A 60 -13.05 4.49 -19.36
C GLY A 60 -13.28 4.80 -17.88
N ASP A 61 -14.49 5.24 -17.55
CA ASP A 61 -14.84 5.74 -16.20
C ASP A 61 -14.70 4.68 -15.08
N ARG A 62 -14.78 3.39 -15.42
CA ARG A 62 -14.59 2.27 -14.49
C ARG A 62 -13.36 1.42 -14.82
N GLY A 63 -12.55 1.81 -15.80
CA GLY A 63 -11.42 1.00 -16.26
C GLY A 63 -11.81 -0.09 -17.27
N GLN A 64 -13.03 -0.08 -17.81
CA GLN A 64 -13.54 -1.08 -18.77
C GLN A 64 -12.80 -1.13 -20.12
N GLY A 65 -11.85 -0.22 -20.35
CA GLY A 65 -11.05 -0.14 -21.56
C GLY A 65 -11.61 0.82 -22.62
N GLY A 66 -10.78 1.08 -23.62
CA GLY A 66 -11.02 2.01 -24.70
C GLY A 66 -12.30 1.76 -25.48
N VAL A 67 -12.47 0.52 -25.92
CA VAL A 67 -13.62 0.11 -26.75
C VAL A 67 -14.96 0.18 -26.01
N ALA A 68 -14.96 0.05 -24.69
CA ALA A 68 -16.18 -0.04 -23.89
C ALA A 68 -16.58 1.28 -23.20
N GLY A 69 -15.72 2.30 -23.22
CA GLY A 69 -16.04 3.58 -22.59
C GLY A 69 -14.90 4.60 -22.51
N GLY A 70 -13.71 4.26 -22.98
CA GLY A 70 -12.59 5.19 -23.09
C GLY A 70 -12.55 5.95 -24.43
N ARG A 71 -11.71 6.97 -24.52
CA ARG A 71 -11.49 7.74 -25.76
C ARG A 71 -10.38 7.17 -26.64
N LEU A 72 -9.65 6.17 -26.17
CA LEU A 72 -8.56 5.52 -26.88
C LEU A 72 -8.90 4.04 -27.11
N PRO A 73 -9.35 3.62 -28.30
CA PRO A 73 -9.77 2.24 -28.55
C PRO A 73 -8.71 1.18 -28.22
N ALA A 74 -7.43 1.51 -28.37
CA ALA A 74 -6.31 0.61 -28.05
C ALA A 74 -6.04 0.45 -26.54
N ALA A 75 -6.69 1.24 -25.68
CA ALA A 75 -6.52 1.15 -24.24
C ALA A 75 -7.14 -0.15 -23.71
N LEU A 76 -6.32 -0.93 -23.01
CA LEU A 76 -6.75 -2.17 -22.37
C LEU A 76 -7.69 -1.90 -21.19
N ALA A 77 -8.49 -2.90 -20.83
CA ALA A 77 -9.25 -2.90 -19.59
C ALA A 77 -8.31 -3.00 -18.37
N LEU A 78 -8.57 -2.16 -17.37
CA LEU A 78 -7.93 -2.14 -16.05
C LEU A 78 -8.82 -2.78 -14.96
N ASP A 79 -10.13 -2.93 -15.20
CA ASP A 79 -11.10 -3.54 -14.28
C ASP A 79 -11.11 -5.08 -14.32
N ARG A 80 -9.97 -5.68 -14.64
CA ARG A 80 -9.80 -7.13 -14.78
C ARG A 80 -9.39 -7.77 -13.44
N PRO A 81 -9.86 -9.01 -13.15
CA PRO A 81 -9.67 -9.64 -11.84
C PRO A 81 -8.20 -9.92 -11.50
N ASP A 82 -7.38 -10.22 -12.50
CA ASP A 82 -5.95 -10.44 -12.34
C ASP A 82 -5.19 -9.17 -11.93
N LEU A 83 -5.70 -7.97 -12.25
CA LEU A 83 -5.13 -6.71 -11.74
C LEU A 83 -5.59 -6.36 -10.32
N GLN A 84 -6.54 -7.11 -9.76
CA GLN A 84 -7.07 -6.92 -8.40
C GLN A 84 -6.42 -7.89 -7.41
N GLY A 85 -5.41 -8.65 -7.84
CA GLY A 85 -4.79 -9.70 -7.03
C GLY A 85 -5.71 -10.91 -6.80
N ILE A 86 -6.71 -11.10 -7.67
CA ILE A 86 -7.66 -12.21 -7.59
C ILE A 86 -7.31 -13.23 -8.68
N GLU A 87 -6.84 -14.41 -8.24
CA GLU A 87 -6.60 -15.58 -9.09
C GLU A 87 -7.64 -16.64 -8.75
N ASP A 88 -8.36 -17.15 -9.76
CA ASP A 88 -9.42 -18.16 -9.60
C ASP A 88 -10.49 -17.81 -8.54
N GLY A 89 -10.77 -16.52 -8.36
CA GLY A 89 -11.75 -16.02 -7.40
C GLY A 89 -11.24 -15.90 -5.96
N VAL A 90 -9.95 -16.14 -5.72
CA VAL A 90 -9.31 -16.01 -4.42
C VAL A 90 -8.29 -14.88 -4.46
N PHE A 91 -8.34 -13.98 -3.48
CA PHE A 91 -7.30 -12.97 -3.31
C PHE A 91 -6.00 -13.62 -2.84
N THR A 92 -4.89 -13.33 -3.52
CA THR A 92 -3.56 -13.72 -3.08
C THR A 92 -2.62 -12.52 -3.10
N GLN A 93 -1.79 -12.39 -2.06
CA GLN A 93 -0.83 -11.29 -1.99
C GLN A 93 0.18 -11.33 -3.15
N ALA A 94 0.60 -12.53 -3.56
CA ALA A 94 1.53 -12.70 -4.68
C ALA A 94 0.93 -12.21 -6.01
N ALA A 95 -0.36 -12.45 -6.26
CA ALA A 95 -1.03 -11.95 -7.45
C ALA A 95 -1.18 -10.42 -7.41
N TYR A 96 -1.49 -9.86 -6.23
CA TYR A 96 -1.56 -8.42 -6.05
C TYR A 96 -0.20 -7.75 -6.33
N ASP A 97 0.88 -8.30 -5.77
CA ASP A 97 2.24 -7.76 -5.96
C ASP A 97 2.64 -7.83 -7.45
N ALA A 98 2.37 -8.95 -8.11
CA ALA A 98 2.63 -9.09 -9.55
C ALA A 98 1.81 -8.10 -10.41
N ALA A 99 0.53 -7.87 -10.06
CA ALA A 99 -0.31 -6.89 -10.72
C ALA A 99 0.20 -5.46 -10.51
N PHE A 100 0.63 -5.14 -9.28
CA PHE A 100 1.18 -3.84 -8.92
C PHE A 100 2.47 -3.55 -9.69
N ASP A 101 3.37 -4.53 -9.76
CA ASP A 101 4.63 -4.44 -10.51
C ASP A 101 4.34 -4.23 -12.00
N LEU A 102 3.41 -5.00 -12.57
CA LEU A 102 3.01 -4.85 -13.97
C LEU A 102 2.51 -3.42 -14.29
N VAL A 103 1.63 -2.86 -13.44
CA VAL A 103 1.10 -1.50 -13.65
C VAL A 103 2.22 -0.46 -13.49
N THR A 104 3.04 -0.59 -12.45
CA THR A 104 4.09 0.38 -12.12
C THR A 104 5.20 0.38 -13.18
N ASP A 105 5.64 -0.79 -13.63
CA ASP A 105 6.61 -0.93 -14.71
C ASP A 105 6.05 -0.38 -16.02
N THR A 106 4.76 -0.63 -16.31
CA THR A 106 4.12 -0.10 -17.51
C THR A 106 4.10 1.44 -17.52
N ILE A 107 3.84 2.07 -16.37
CA ILE A 107 3.81 3.54 -16.26
C ILE A 107 5.24 4.12 -16.29
N THR A 108 6.20 3.42 -15.68
CA THR A 108 7.58 3.91 -15.52
C THR A 108 8.42 3.71 -16.79
N CYS A 109 8.33 2.53 -17.38
CA CYS A 109 9.18 2.09 -18.48
C CYS A 109 8.42 2.05 -19.82
N GLY A 110 7.10 2.23 -19.80
CA GLY A 110 6.26 1.91 -20.95
C GLY A 110 6.06 0.40 -21.11
N ARG A 111 5.13 0.01 -21.98
CA ARG A 111 4.91 -1.39 -22.31
C ARG A 111 5.82 -1.81 -23.46
N VAL A 112 6.83 -2.63 -23.18
CA VAL A 112 7.70 -3.20 -24.21
C VAL A 112 6.96 -4.26 -25.04
N GLY A 113 6.95 -4.12 -26.36
CA GLY A 113 6.43 -5.15 -27.27
C GLY A 113 4.95 -5.08 -27.63
N THR A 114 4.31 -3.90 -27.55
CA THR A 114 3.06 -3.62 -28.29
C THR A 114 3.30 -2.68 -29.45
#